data_AF-A0A954EKB4-F1
#
_entry.id   AF-A0A954EKB4-F1
#
_cell.length_a   1.000
_cell.length_b   1.000
_cell.length_c   1.000
_cell.angle_alpha   90.00
_cell.angle_beta   90.00
_cell.angle_gamma   90.00
#
_symmetry.space_group_name_H-M   'P 1'
#
loop_
_entity.id
_entity.type
_entity.pdbx_description
1 polymer ?
#
loop_
_entity_poly.entity_id
_entity_poly.type
_entity_poly.pdbx_seq_one_letter_code
_entity_poly.pdbx_strand_id
1 'polypeptide(L)'
;MMNVEQPTNDEPESATDSNTDDTTTPVARQRWKLTSWLLMLARRTHLYAGLFLLPWVVLYGVTGAMFNHQSLFPRVQFQPVPVDVVRATSMTEFPAAGELATQVIEALRSANPEAQIEVLTGSEPEFTNNLMFEVQQGDEKKVVHINPVTNDTEIATIPPEDFRPDRLLSDTRNIELNPNPQDTAQEAAASIFKDSGIEVHGAPKPFGWTKLNFLVSIDGEPARVTYVLKDGHVDIFKYDGSPDMPLRGFFLRLHTSHGQPPTWNGRMYWSLFVDAMAIAMVTWSLTGLLMWWQIKRTRRIGFVVLATSVGTAALMYFAMQNFYASNML
;
A
#
# COMPACT_ATOMS: atom_id res chain seq x y z
N MET A 1 36.57 20.67 -96.34
CA MET A 1 37.01 19.90 -97.54
C MET A 1 37.93 18.81 -97.00
N MET A 2 37.67 17.51 -97.05
CA MET A 2 36.69 16.67 -97.74
C MET A 2 36.30 15.53 -96.79
N ASN A 3 35.00 15.22 -96.80
CA ASN A 3 34.39 13.94 -96.43
C ASN A 3 35.04 12.79 -97.21
N VAL A 4 35.13 11.60 -96.62
CA VAL A 4 34.85 10.33 -97.33
C VAL A 4 34.04 9.42 -96.40
N GLU A 5 33.00 8.84 -96.99
CA GLU A 5 31.88 8.08 -96.42
C GLU A 5 32.22 6.63 -96.00
N GLN A 6 31.30 6.07 -95.19
CA GLN A 6 31.14 4.66 -94.80
C GLN A 6 30.91 3.72 -96.01
N PRO A 7 30.94 2.37 -95.85
CA PRO A 7 29.68 1.63 -95.54
C PRO A 7 29.91 0.30 -94.74
N THR A 8 29.10 -0.10 -93.75
CA THR A 8 27.81 -0.88 -93.75
C THR A 8 27.98 -2.33 -93.26
N ASN A 9 26.99 -2.79 -92.47
CA ASN A 9 26.38 -4.13 -92.48
C ASN A 9 27.18 -5.30 -91.84
N ASP A 10 26.65 -6.27 -91.09
CA ASP A 10 25.29 -6.79 -90.83
C ASP A 10 25.31 -7.58 -89.48
N GLU A 11 24.16 -7.68 -88.80
CA GLU A 11 23.83 -8.76 -87.83
C GLU A 11 23.66 -10.12 -88.57
N PRO A 12 23.33 -11.30 -87.98
CA PRO A 12 23.17 -11.74 -86.59
C PRO A 12 23.91 -13.08 -86.27
N GLU A 13 23.56 -13.70 -85.14
CA GLU A 13 23.40 -15.17 -84.93
C GLU A 13 24.33 -15.91 -83.94
N SER A 14 23.65 -16.48 -82.93
CA SER A 14 23.81 -17.86 -82.42
C SER A 14 24.81 -18.18 -81.29
N ALA A 15 24.23 -18.23 -80.07
CA ALA A 15 24.27 -19.31 -79.09
C ALA A 15 25.57 -20.11 -78.85
N THR A 16 26.02 -20.16 -77.58
CA THR A 16 26.06 -21.40 -76.78
C THR A 16 26.52 -21.15 -75.33
N ASP A 17 25.74 -21.73 -74.41
CA ASP A 17 26.06 -22.26 -73.08
C ASP A 17 27.28 -21.74 -72.29
N SER A 18 27.04 -21.30 -71.06
CA SER A 18 27.33 -22.17 -69.91
C SER A 18 26.73 -21.65 -68.61
N ASN A 19 25.91 -22.52 -68.07
CA ASN A 19 25.28 -22.52 -66.77
C ASN A 19 26.34 -22.52 -65.63
N THR A 20 26.35 -21.48 -64.80
CA THR A 20 26.87 -21.52 -63.43
C THR A 20 25.94 -20.69 -62.54
N ASP A 21 24.72 -21.20 -62.36
CA ASP A 21 23.80 -20.63 -61.38
C ASP A 21 24.25 -21.07 -59.98
N ASP A 22 24.83 -20.11 -59.27
CA ASP A 22 25.45 -20.25 -57.98
C ASP A 22 24.37 -20.49 -56.91
N THR A 23 24.51 -21.60 -56.21
CA THR A 23 23.73 -22.00 -55.04
C THR A 23 23.65 -20.88 -53.99
N THR A 24 22.52 -20.17 -53.94
CA THR A 24 22.16 -19.34 -52.77
C THR A 24 20.91 -19.88 -52.09
N THR A 25 21.14 -20.66 -51.04
CA THR A 25 20.10 -21.10 -50.10
C THR A 25 19.53 -19.89 -49.34
N PRO A 26 18.20 -19.63 -49.34
CA PRO A 26 17.64 -18.52 -48.60
C PRO A 26 17.32 -18.95 -47.16
N VAL A 27 18.34 -19.11 -46.31
CA VAL A 27 18.12 -19.46 -44.89
C VAL A 27 18.61 -18.33 -43.99
N ALA A 28 17.77 -17.32 -43.73
CA ALA A 28 17.91 -16.43 -42.55
C ALA A 28 16.79 -15.39 -42.32
N ARG A 29 15.74 -15.25 -43.15
CA ARG A 29 14.79 -14.12 -43.03
C ARG A 29 13.67 -14.28 -41.97
N GLN A 30 13.56 -15.43 -41.31
CA GLN A 30 12.39 -15.72 -40.45
C GLN A 30 12.53 -15.28 -38.99
N ARG A 31 13.75 -15.25 -38.41
CA ARG A 31 13.99 -14.87 -37.00
C ARG A 31 13.70 -13.40 -36.69
N TRP A 32 13.69 -12.53 -37.70
CA TRP A 32 13.45 -11.08 -37.55
C TRP A 32 11.95 -10.73 -37.46
N LYS A 33 11.06 -11.63 -37.90
CA LYS A 33 9.60 -11.41 -37.87
C LYS A 33 9.00 -11.64 -36.48
N LEU A 34 9.47 -12.66 -35.75
CA LEU A 34 8.97 -12.97 -34.40
C LEU A 34 9.43 -11.94 -33.37
N THR A 35 10.69 -11.52 -33.45
CA THR A 35 11.25 -10.48 -32.56
C THR A 35 10.56 -9.14 -32.79
N SER A 36 10.34 -8.72 -34.04
CA SER A 36 9.59 -7.48 -34.32
C SER A 36 8.14 -7.55 -33.85
N TRP A 37 7.44 -8.68 -34.02
CA TRP A 37 6.07 -8.85 -33.53
C TRP A 37 5.95 -8.79 -32.00
N LEU A 38 6.83 -9.49 -31.27
CA LEU A 38 6.86 -9.46 -29.81
C LEU A 38 7.09 -8.03 -29.27
N LEU A 39 7.88 -7.23 -29.97
CA LEU A 39 8.15 -5.84 -29.58
C LEU A 39 7.00 -4.90 -29.89
N MET A 40 6.32 -5.12 -31.01
CA MET A 40 5.07 -4.41 -31.30
C MET A 40 4.00 -4.74 -30.26
N LEU A 41 3.90 -6.00 -29.85
CA LEU A 41 3.00 -6.42 -28.77
C LEU A 41 3.40 -5.76 -27.44
N ALA A 42 4.67 -5.84 -27.04
CA ALA A 42 5.16 -5.22 -25.81
C ALA A 42 4.88 -3.71 -25.78
N ARG A 43 5.06 -2.99 -26.90
CA ARG A 43 4.74 -1.57 -27.00
C ARG A 43 3.24 -1.29 -26.83
N ARG A 44 2.38 -2.07 -27.49
CA ARG A 44 0.92 -1.93 -27.38
C ARG A 44 0.45 -2.23 -25.97
N THR A 45 0.93 -3.33 -25.40
CA THR A 45 0.62 -3.72 -24.02
C THR A 45 1.09 -2.66 -23.03
N HIS A 46 2.30 -2.12 -23.20
CA HIS A 46 2.81 -1.03 -22.34
C HIS A 46 1.93 0.22 -22.44
N LEU A 47 1.59 0.65 -23.66
CA LEU A 47 0.75 1.83 -23.89
C LEU A 47 -0.64 1.66 -23.26
N TYR A 48 -1.33 0.55 -23.53
CA TYR A 48 -2.67 0.34 -23.02
C TYR A 48 -2.70 0.05 -21.52
N ALA A 49 -1.71 -0.67 -20.99
CA ALA A 49 -1.56 -0.83 -19.54
C ALA A 49 -1.32 0.53 -18.87
N GLY A 50 -0.44 1.38 -19.44
CA GLY A 50 -0.20 2.72 -18.92
C GLY A 50 -1.44 3.62 -18.96
N LEU A 51 -2.20 3.59 -20.07
CA LEU A 51 -3.44 4.37 -20.20
C LEU A 51 -4.52 3.88 -19.21
N PHE A 52 -4.64 2.57 -19.03
CA PHE A 52 -5.53 1.98 -18.02
C PHE A 52 -5.10 2.38 -16.60
N LEU A 53 -3.80 2.34 -16.29
CA LEU A 53 -3.23 2.64 -14.98
C LEU A 53 -3.31 4.13 -14.62
N LEU A 54 -3.33 5.04 -15.59
CA LEU A 54 -3.23 6.49 -15.38
C LEU A 54 -4.18 7.03 -14.29
N PRO A 55 -5.51 6.85 -14.35
CA PRO A 55 -6.40 7.35 -13.30
C PRO A 55 -6.11 6.73 -11.92
N TRP A 56 -5.68 5.47 -11.89
CA TRP A 56 -5.42 4.74 -10.64
C TRP A 56 -4.12 5.17 -9.98
N VAL A 57 -3.04 5.35 -10.76
CA VAL A 57 -1.76 5.86 -10.26
C VAL A 57 -1.93 7.28 -9.73
N VAL A 58 -2.74 8.12 -10.38
CA VAL A 58 -3.08 9.45 -9.87
C VAL A 58 -3.86 9.35 -8.57
N LEU A 59 -4.90 8.51 -8.51
CA LEU A 59 -5.68 8.28 -7.30
C LEU A 59 -4.79 7.82 -6.13
N TYR A 60 -4.01 6.76 -6.31
CA TYR A 60 -3.12 6.20 -5.28
C TYR A 60 -1.99 7.16 -4.89
N GLY A 61 -1.42 7.89 -5.85
CA GLY A 61 -0.39 8.90 -5.58
C GLY A 61 -0.91 10.06 -4.72
N VAL A 62 -2.08 10.60 -5.06
CA VAL A 62 -2.72 11.69 -4.29
C VAL A 62 -3.13 11.19 -2.90
N THR A 63 -3.78 10.03 -2.82
CA THR A 63 -4.25 9.49 -1.53
C THR A 63 -3.12 9.00 -0.62
N GLY A 64 -2.05 8.45 -1.18
CA GLY A 64 -0.82 8.13 -0.43
C GLY A 64 -0.14 9.38 0.12
N ALA A 65 -0.09 10.46 -0.65
CA ALA A 65 0.40 11.75 -0.16
C ALA A 65 -0.47 12.30 0.98
N MET A 66 -1.80 12.16 0.89
CA MET A 66 -2.74 12.54 1.96
C MET A 66 -2.57 11.70 3.24
N PHE A 67 -2.10 10.46 3.13
CA PHE A 67 -1.84 9.57 4.27
C PHE A 67 -0.52 9.92 4.97
N ASN A 68 0.56 10.11 4.20
CA ASN A 68 1.89 10.38 4.74
C ASN A 68 2.13 11.84 5.17
N HIS A 69 1.42 12.79 4.56
CA HIS A 69 1.59 14.21 4.84
C HIS A 69 0.27 14.84 5.29
N GLN A 70 0.08 14.94 6.61
CA GLN A 70 -1.15 15.51 7.19
C GLN A 70 -1.36 16.99 6.84
N SER A 71 -0.29 17.69 6.43
CA SER A 71 -0.33 19.07 5.94
C SER A 71 -0.82 19.21 4.50
N LEU A 72 -0.84 18.14 3.71
CA LEU A 72 -1.39 18.15 2.36
C LEU A 72 -2.90 17.91 2.45
N PHE A 73 -3.70 18.93 2.10
CA PHE A 73 -5.15 18.99 2.30
C PHE A 73 -5.55 18.88 3.79
N PRO A 74 -5.05 19.81 4.63
CA PRO A 74 -5.17 19.69 6.07
C PRO A 74 -6.63 19.88 6.48
N ARG A 75 -7.18 18.84 7.13
CA ARG A 75 -8.31 19.03 8.04
C ARG A 75 -7.83 19.57 9.38
N VAL A 76 -6.63 19.16 9.76
CA VAL A 76 -6.01 19.50 11.04
C VAL A 76 -5.21 20.77 10.87
N GLN A 77 -5.49 21.79 11.67
CA GLN A 77 -4.71 23.01 11.71
C GLN A 77 -3.59 22.87 12.73
N PHE A 78 -2.35 23.00 12.29
CA PHE A 78 -1.18 22.98 13.17
C PHE A 78 -0.77 24.41 13.52
N GLN A 79 -0.63 24.67 14.81
CA GLN A 79 -0.14 25.94 15.33
C GLN A 79 1.14 25.68 16.15
N PRO A 80 2.30 26.21 15.73
CA PRO A 80 3.52 26.09 16.53
C PRO A 80 3.38 26.84 17.86
N VAL A 81 3.90 26.26 18.92
CA VAL A 81 3.95 26.88 20.26
C VAL A 81 5.29 27.58 20.41
N PRO A 82 5.32 28.87 20.81
CA PRO A 82 6.58 29.58 21.02
C PRO A 82 7.47 28.87 22.05
N VAL A 83 8.78 28.79 21.76
CA VAL A 83 9.78 28.10 22.59
C VAL A 83 9.77 28.60 24.04
N ASP A 84 9.54 29.90 24.27
CA ASP A 84 9.51 30.48 25.62
C ASP A 84 8.36 29.95 26.47
N VAL A 85 7.21 29.63 25.85
CA VAL A 85 6.07 29.01 26.53
C VAL A 85 6.44 27.59 26.97
N VAL A 86 7.11 26.83 26.10
CA VAL A 86 7.55 25.46 26.42
C VAL A 86 8.62 25.48 27.51
N ARG A 87 9.56 26.42 27.45
CA ARG A 87 10.62 26.59 28.45
C ARG A 87 10.11 26.97 29.84
N ALA A 88 8.94 27.59 29.92
CA ALA A 88 8.28 27.89 31.18
C ALA A 88 7.61 26.65 31.84
N THR A 89 7.65 25.48 31.19
CA THR A 89 7.09 24.22 31.70
C THR A 89 8.18 23.27 32.21
N SER A 90 7.75 22.19 32.88
CA SER A 90 8.62 21.09 33.31
C SER A 90 9.20 20.27 32.16
N MET A 91 8.86 20.57 30.89
CA MET A 91 9.46 19.90 29.73
C MET A 91 10.96 20.17 29.62
N THR A 92 11.45 21.25 30.23
CA THR A 92 12.90 21.53 30.34
C THR A 92 13.65 20.51 31.19
N GLU A 93 12.95 19.81 32.09
CA GLU A 93 13.47 18.77 32.96
C GLU A 93 13.20 17.36 32.40
N PHE A 94 12.61 17.26 31.20
CA PHE A 94 12.31 15.96 30.60
C PHE A 94 13.62 15.21 30.30
N PRO A 95 13.76 13.95 30.75
CA PRO A 95 15.04 13.24 30.68
C PRO A 95 15.41 12.91 29.23
N ALA A 96 16.71 12.95 28.94
CA ALA A 96 17.22 12.41 27.69
C ALA A 96 16.98 10.89 27.62
N ALA A 97 16.88 10.33 26.40
CA ALA A 97 16.54 8.92 26.21
C ALA A 97 17.48 7.97 26.99
N GLY A 98 18.80 8.26 27.01
CA GLY A 98 19.78 7.46 27.77
C GLY A 98 19.62 7.55 29.29
N GLU A 99 19.25 8.73 29.81
CA GLU A 99 19.01 8.92 31.24
C GLU A 99 17.75 8.17 31.67
N LEU A 100 16.67 8.30 30.91
CA LEU A 100 15.42 7.58 31.16
C LEU A 100 15.63 6.06 31.08
N ALA A 101 16.38 5.57 30.09
CA ALA A 101 16.71 4.16 29.98
C ALA A 101 17.48 3.65 31.20
N THR A 102 18.43 4.43 31.72
CA THR A 102 19.19 4.09 32.94
C THR A 102 18.25 3.96 34.15
N GLN A 103 17.33 4.92 34.32
CA GLN A 103 16.33 4.88 35.40
C GLN A 103 15.43 3.65 35.29
N VAL A 104 14.98 3.31 34.07
CA VAL A 104 14.17 2.11 33.81
C VAL A 104 14.94 0.83 34.17
N ILE A 105 16.22 0.74 33.79
CA ILE A 105 17.05 -0.43 34.09
C ILE A 105 17.27 -0.59 35.60
N GLU A 106 17.53 0.51 36.31
CA GLU A 106 17.67 0.50 37.76
C GLU A 106 16.37 0.05 38.45
N ALA A 107 15.23 0.52 37.98
CA ALA A 107 13.93 0.06 38.44
C ALA A 107 13.69 -1.44 38.15
N LEU A 108 14.07 -1.92 36.97
CA LEU A 108 13.94 -3.33 36.60
C LEU A 108 14.83 -4.24 37.46
N ARG A 109 16.07 -3.84 37.73
CA ARG A 109 16.99 -4.56 38.64
C ARG A 109 16.45 -4.60 40.06
N SER A 110 15.90 -3.48 40.53
CA SER A 110 15.30 -3.40 41.87
C SER A 110 14.08 -4.31 42.01
N ALA A 111 13.26 -4.40 40.95
CA ALA A 111 12.09 -5.28 40.91
C ALA A 111 12.44 -6.76 40.70
N ASN A 112 13.61 -7.07 40.13
CA ASN A 112 14.02 -8.43 39.79
C ASN A 112 15.48 -8.70 40.24
N PRO A 113 15.76 -8.84 41.55
CA PRO A 113 17.12 -8.93 42.07
C PRO A 113 17.93 -10.14 41.56
N GLU A 114 17.26 -11.21 41.15
CA GLU A 114 17.90 -12.43 40.63
C GLU A 114 18.24 -12.36 39.14
N ALA A 115 17.68 -11.38 38.40
CA ALA A 115 17.89 -11.23 36.98
C ALA A 115 19.11 -10.36 36.67
N GLN A 116 20.00 -10.84 35.81
CA GLN A 116 21.10 -10.03 35.28
C GLN A 116 20.60 -9.16 34.12
N ILE A 117 20.46 -7.86 34.36
CA ILE A 117 19.91 -6.90 33.40
C ILE A 117 20.99 -5.91 32.99
N GLU A 118 21.36 -5.92 31.72
CA GLU A 118 22.38 -5.03 31.13
C GLU A 118 21.88 -4.47 29.80
N VAL A 119 22.34 -3.27 29.43
CA VAL A 119 22.09 -2.70 28.10
C VAL A 119 22.96 -3.45 27.10
N LEU A 120 22.36 -3.85 25.99
CA LEU A 120 23.12 -4.49 24.92
C LEU A 120 24.10 -3.48 24.29
N THR A 121 25.35 -3.89 24.08
CA THR A 121 26.33 -3.02 23.42
C THR A 121 25.90 -2.76 21.98
N GLY A 122 25.78 -1.48 21.59
CA GLY A 122 25.34 -1.07 20.25
C GLY A 122 23.84 -0.79 20.10
N SER A 123 23.04 -0.89 21.17
CA SER A 123 21.66 -0.38 21.19
C SER A 123 21.61 0.97 21.91
N GLU A 124 21.50 2.06 21.14
CA GLU A 124 21.29 3.40 21.70
C GLU A 124 19.80 3.59 22.02
N PRO A 125 19.43 4.01 23.25
CA PRO A 125 18.05 4.31 23.57
C PRO A 125 17.52 5.48 22.73
N GLU A 126 16.36 5.30 22.11
CA GLU A 126 15.71 6.31 21.27
C GLU A 126 14.21 6.42 21.56
N PHE A 127 13.65 7.60 21.34
CA PHE A 127 12.19 7.80 21.32
C PHE A 127 11.69 7.60 19.90
N THR A 128 10.62 6.81 19.73
CA THR A 128 10.07 6.51 18.40
C THR A 128 9.03 7.51 17.92
N ASN A 129 8.44 8.31 18.82
CA ASN A 129 7.34 9.23 18.53
C ASN A 129 7.37 10.48 19.42
N ASN A 130 6.59 11.49 19.01
CA ASN A 130 6.32 12.66 19.85
C ASN A 130 5.45 12.27 21.06
N LEU A 131 5.61 13.01 22.16
CA LEU A 131 4.66 12.97 23.27
C LEU A 131 3.38 13.67 22.81
N MET A 132 2.24 12.99 22.94
CA MET A 132 0.96 13.49 22.47
C MET A 132 -0.08 13.47 23.58
N PHE A 133 -0.71 14.62 23.83
CA PHE A 133 -1.79 14.76 24.81
C PHE A 133 -2.99 15.46 24.19
N GLU A 134 -4.19 15.01 24.52
CA GLU A 134 -5.43 15.54 23.94
C GLU A 134 -6.34 16.20 24.97
N VAL A 135 -7.06 17.22 24.51
CA VAL A 135 -8.14 17.87 25.25
C VAL A 135 -9.32 18.14 24.32
N GLN A 136 -10.53 17.93 24.82
CA GLN A 136 -11.76 18.31 24.11
C GLN A 136 -12.08 19.78 24.42
N GLN A 137 -12.26 20.61 23.40
CA GLN A 137 -12.66 22.01 23.52
C GLN A 137 -13.89 22.28 22.65
N GLY A 138 -15.08 22.26 23.26
CA GLY A 138 -16.33 22.25 22.51
C GLY A 138 -16.43 20.98 21.67
N ASP A 139 -16.70 21.12 20.38
CA ASP A 139 -16.74 19.99 19.43
C ASP A 139 -15.37 19.66 18.81
N GLU A 140 -14.36 20.52 19.00
CA GLU A 140 -13.01 20.32 18.49
C GLU A 140 -12.14 19.49 19.46
N LYS A 141 -11.25 18.69 18.88
CA LYS A 141 -10.21 17.99 19.62
C LYS A 141 -8.89 18.70 19.39
N LYS A 142 -8.23 19.13 20.46
CA LYS A 142 -6.87 19.69 20.38
C LYS A 142 -5.87 18.66 20.89
N VAL A 143 -4.79 18.48 20.13
CA VAL A 143 -3.70 17.56 20.48
C VAL A 143 -2.41 18.36 20.49
N VAL A 144 -1.71 18.37 21.63
CA VAL A 144 -0.36 18.92 21.71
C VAL A 144 0.62 17.83 21.34
N HIS A 145 1.51 18.12 20.39
CA HIS A 145 2.63 17.28 19.98
C HIS A 145 3.90 17.92 20.51
N ILE A 146 4.65 17.19 21.33
CA ILE A 146 5.92 17.66 21.90
C ILE A 146 7.02 16.71 21.44
N ASN A 147 8.02 17.23 20.75
CA ASN A 147 9.22 16.47 20.43
C ASN A 147 10.03 16.25 21.72
N PRO A 148 10.23 15.00 22.20
CA PRO A 148 10.92 14.73 23.46
C PRO A 148 12.43 15.01 23.43
N VAL A 149 12.99 15.27 22.24
CA VAL A 149 14.43 15.54 22.05
C VAL A 149 14.68 17.04 21.88
N THR A 150 13.90 17.74 21.04
CA THR A 150 14.12 19.16 20.75
C THR A 150 13.22 20.10 21.54
N ASN A 151 12.17 19.57 22.19
CA ASN A 151 11.06 20.33 22.79
C ASN A 151 10.26 21.18 21.80
N ASP A 152 10.46 21.00 20.49
CA ASP A 152 9.59 21.61 19.48
C ASP A 152 8.16 21.14 19.72
N THR A 153 7.26 22.11 19.83
CA THR A 153 5.88 21.86 20.25
C THR A 153 4.91 22.48 19.27
N GLU A 154 3.91 21.71 18.87
CA GLU A 154 2.83 22.15 18.00
C GLU A 154 1.48 21.71 18.57
N ILE A 155 0.45 22.52 18.36
CA ILE A 155 -0.93 22.18 18.70
C ILE A 155 -1.68 21.89 17.40
N ALA A 156 -2.11 20.66 17.27
CA ALA A 156 -3.02 20.20 16.24
C ALA A 156 -4.46 20.44 16.68
N THR A 157 -5.20 21.26 15.93
CA THR A 157 -6.65 21.41 16.07
C THR A 157 -7.33 20.49 15.07
N ILE A 158 -7.93 19.43 15.57
CA ILE A 158 -8.70 18.46 14.81
C ILE A 158 -10.17 18.91 14.88
N PRO A 159 -10.79 19.27 13.74
CA PRO A 159 -12.20 19.62 13.72
C PRO A 159 -13.04 18.42 14.18
N PRO A 160 -14.26 18.63 14.68
CA PRO A 160 -15.19 17.54 14.92
C PRO A 160 -15.27 16.64 13.68
N GLU A 161 -15.47 15.34 13.89
CA GLU A 161 -15.85 14.48 12.77
C GLU A 161 -17.10 15.08 12.13
N ASP A 162 -17.01 15.46 10.85
CA ASP A 162 -18.14 16.02 10.09
C ASP A 162 -19.39 15.12 10.15
N PHE A 163 -19.20 13.84 10.48
CA PHE A 163 -20.24 12.87 10.64
C PHE A 163 -19.99 12.01 11.87
N ARG A 164 -20.85 12.17 12.89
CA ARG A 164 -21.04 11.19 13.95
C ARG A 164 -22.40 10.55 13.70
N PRO A 165 -22.47 9.26 13.32
CA PRO A 165 -23.75 8.62 13.10
C PRO A 165 -24.55 8.60 14.39
N ASP A 166 -25.80 9.05 14.34
CA ASP A 166 -26.71 9.02 15.48
C ASP A 166 -26.95 7.57 15.90
N ARG A 167 -26.61 7.23 17.15
CA ARG A 167 -26.94 5.92 17.72
C ARG A 167 -28.40 5.91 18.15
N LEU A 168 -29.20 5.01 17.60
CA LEU A 168 -30.61 4.88 17.95
C LEU A 168 -30.82 4.08 19.25
N LEU A 169 -29.96 3.09 19.51
CA LEU A 169 -30.01 2.25 20.71
C LEU A 169 -28.64 2.24 21.40
N SER A 170 -28.34 3.29 22.17
CA SER A 170 -27.04 3.47 22.84
C SER A 170 -26.77 2.45 23.95
N ASP A 171 -27.83 1.91 24.56
CA ASP A 171 -27.74 1.06 25.75
C ASP A 171 -27.43 -0.40 25.39
N THR A 172 -27.76 -0.82 24.17
CA THR A 172 -27.48 -2.17 23.67
C THR A 172 -26.13 -2.20 22.96
N ARG A 173 -25.09 -2.60 23.68
CA ARG A 173 -23.72 -2.74 23.11
C ARG A 173 -23.38 -4.16 22.67
N ASN A 174 -23.89 -5.16 23.38
CA ASN A 174 -23.66 -6.56 23.08
C ASN A 174 -24.98 -7.32 23.12
N ILE A 175 -25.14 -8.27 22.21
CA ILE A 175 -26.28 -9.17 22.15
C ILE A 175 -25.76 -10.60 22.21
N GLU A 176 -26.16 -11.33 23.25
CA GLU A 176 -25.92 -12.76 23.34
C GLU A 176 -26.99 -13.51 22.54
N LEU A 177 -26.56 -14.25 21.52
CA LEU A 177 -27.44 -15.09 20.72
C LEU A 177 -27.37 -16.53 21.20
N ASN A 178 -28.52 -17.22 21.23
CA ASN A 178 -28.59 -18.64 21.54
C ASN A 178 -29.41 -19.39 20.47
N PRO A 179 -28.79 -20.31 19.71
CA PRO A 179 -27.38 -20.68 19.74
C PRO A 179 -26.47 -19.54 19.23
N ASN A 180 -25.25 -19.45 19.77
CA ASN A 180 -24.27 -18.49 19.29
C ASN A 180 -23.65 -18.99 17.98
N PRO A 181 -23.78 -18.24 16.86
CA PRO A 181 -23.24 -18.67 15.57
C PRO A 181 -21.72 -18.83 15.57
N GLN A 182 -21.00 -18.13 16.46
CA GLN A 182 -19.55 -18.26 16.59
C GLN A 182 -19.14 -19.61 17.17
N ASP A 183 -19.93 -20.14 18.11
CA ASP A 183 -19.67 -21.45 18.72
C ASP A 183 -19.88 -22.54 17.68
N THR A 184 -20.97 -22.46 16.90
CA THR A 184 -21.21 -23.37 15.76
C THR A 184 -20.06 -23.33 14.75
N ALA A 185 -19.55 -22.14 14.42
CA ALA A 185 -18.41 -22.00 13.50
C ALA A 185 -17.11 -22.59 14.08
N GLN A 186 -16.90 -22.47 15.40
CA GLN A 186 -15.72 -22.99 16.08
C GLN A 186 -15.74 -24.53 16.16
N GLU A 187 -16.89 -25.12 16.44
CA GLU A 187 -17.11 -26.57 16.42
C GLU A 187 -16.92 -27.14 15.01
N ALA A 188 -17.47 -26.47 14.00
CA ALA A 188 -17.26 -26.83 12.60
C ALA A 188 -15.78 -26.73 12.21
N ALA A 189 -15.07 -25.67 12.62
CA ALA A 189 -13.64 -25.52 12.37
C ALA A 189 -12.82 -26.65 13.02
N ALA A 190 -13.15 -27.05 14.25
CA ALA A 190 -12.48 -28.16 14.93
C ALA A 190 -12.64 -29.47 14.17
N SER A 191 -13.84 -29.72 13.65
CA SER A 191 -14.12 -30.90 12.83
C SER A 191 -13.35 -30.86 11.51
N ILE A 192 -13.34 -29.70 10.83
CA ILE A 192 -12.59 -29.51 9.58
C ILE A 192 -11.09 -29.76 9.76
N PHE A 193 -10.48 -29.24 10.83
CA PHE A 193 -9.06 -29.48 11.09
C PHE A 193 -8.76 -30.95 11.34
N LYS A 194 -9.58 -31.61 12.16
CA LYS A 194 -9.46 -33.04 12.45
C LYS A 194 -9.56 -33.89 11.18
N ASP A 195 -10.58 -33.63 10.36
CA ASP A 195 -10.82 -34.37 9.11
C ASP A 195 -9.75 -34.06 8.04
N SER A 196 -9.08 -32.91 8.16
CA SER A 196 -7.93 -32.54 7.32
C SER A 196 -6.59 -33.10 7.81
N GLY A 197 -6.58 -33.89 8.89
CA GLY A 197 -5.37 -34.48 9.46
C GLY A 197 -4.48 -33.47 10.21
N ILE A 198 -5.03 -32.32 10.61
CA ILE A 198 -4.32 -31.30 11.38
C ILE A 198 -4.60 -31.53 12.86
N GLU A 199 -3.56 -31.84 13.62
CA GLU A 199 -3.67 -31.95 15.08
C GLU A 199 -3.93 -30.57 15.69
N VAL A 200 -5.07 -30.42 16.37
CA VAL A 200 -5.44 -29.18 17.06
C VAL A 200 -5.28 -29.38 18.56
N HIS A 201 -4.42 -28.58 19.19
CA HIS A 201 -4.34 -28.50 20.64
C HIS A 201 -5.31 -27.42 21.16
N GLY A 202 -6.44 -27.86 21.72
CA GLY A 202 -7.49 -26.98 22.24
C GLY A 202 -8.51 -26.55 21.18
N ALA A 203 -9.39 -25.61 21.54
CA ALA A 203 -10.40 -25.13 20.62
C ALA A 203 -9.80 -24.14 19.60
N PRO A 204 -10.16 -24.22 18.30
CA PRO A 204 -9.71 -23.27 17.30
C PRO A 204 -10.05 -21.83 17.70
N LYS A 205 -9.12 -20.90 17.52
CA LYS A 205 -9.36 -19.48 17.82
C LYS A 205 -9.92 -18.77 16.59
N PRO A 206 -10.89 -17.86 16.73
CA PRO A 206 -11.33 -17.02 15.62
C PRO A 206 -10.16 -16.15 15.13
N PHE A 207 -9.96 -16.11 13.81
CA PHE A 207 -8.99 -15.23 13.17
C PHE A 207 -9.73 -14.20 12.32
N GLY A 208 -9.59 -12.92 12.66
CA GLY A 208 -10.31 -11.81 12.03
C GLY A 208 -11.70 -11.54 12.60
N TRP A 209 -12.39 -10.54 12.03
CA TRP A 209 -13.71 -10.09 12.48
C TRP A 209 -14.74 -10.23 11.37
N THR A 210 -15.54 -11.30 11.42
CA THR A 210 -16.72 -11.43 10.57
C THR A 210 -17.83 -10.54 11.11
N LYS A 211 -18.36 -9.67 10.24
CA LYS A 211 -19.42 -8.72 10.59
C LYS A 211 -20.64 -8.97 9.71
N LEU A 212 -21.81 -9.05 10.33
CA LEU A 212 -23.09 -9.02 9.66
C LEU A 212 -23.58 -7.57 9.61
N ASN A 213 -23.89 -7.06 8.42
CA ASN A 213 -24.39 -5.70 8.23
C ASN A 213 -25.73 -5.77 7.51
N PHE A 214 -26.74 -5.10 8.05
CA PHE A 214 -28.07 -5.04 7.45
C PHE A 214 -28.79 -3.74 7.85
N LEU A 215 -29.88 -3.44 7.16
CA LEU A 215 -30.76 -2.33 7.47
C LEU A 215 -32.01 -2.85 8.18
N VAL A 216 -32.48 -2.13 9.19
CA VAL A 216 -33.71 -2.39 9.94
C VAL A 216 -34.46 -1.07 10.10
N SER A 217 -35.76 -1.11 10.39
CA SER A 217 -36.54 0.06 10.80
C SER A 217 -36.77 -0.02 12.31
N ILE A 218 -36.37 1.01 13.06
CA ILE A 218 -36.55 1.14 14.51
C ILE A 218 -37.44 2.35 14.74
N ASP A 219 -38.63 2.13 15.28
CA ASP A 219 -39.62 3.19 15.53
C ASP A 219 -39.94 4.06 14.29
N GLY A 220 -39.90 3.44 13.11
CA GLY A 220 -40.14 4.12 11.82
C GLY A 220 -38.90 4.78 11.23
N GLU A 221 -37.77 4.80 11.95
CA GLU A 221 -36.50 5.31 11.44
C GLU A 221 -35.63 4.19 10.86
N PRO A 222 -35.14 4.31 9.61
CA PRO A 222 -34.16 3.39 9.07
C PRO A 222 -32.85 3.43 9.85
N ALA A 223 -32.30 2.26 10.16
CA ALA A 223 -31.10 2.06 10.94
C ALA A 223 -30.19 1.02 10.27
N ARG A 224 -28.88 1.26 10.29
CA ARG A 224 -27.84 0.28 9.96
C ARG A 224 -27.42 -0.44 11.23
N VAL A 225 -27.51 -1.76 11.18
CA VAL A 225 -27.04 -2.65 12.25
C VAL A 225 -25.80 -3.37 11.78
N THR A 226 -24.76 -3.32 12.61
CA THR A 226 -23.53 -4.09 12.45
C THR A 226 -23.37 -5.01 13.65
N TYR A 227 -23.49 -6.32 13.43
CA TYR A 227 -23.27 -7.36 14.45
C TYR A 227 -21.90 -8.03 14.23
N VAL A 228 -21.06 -8.07 15.25
CA VAL A 228 -19.73 -8.71 15.23
C VAL A 228 -19.85 -10.13 15.76
N LEU A 229 -19.55 -11.13 14.93
CA LEU A 229 -19.73 -12.53 15.31
C LEU A 229 -18.84 -12.95 16.49
N LYS A 230 -17.63 -12.39 16.59
CA LYS A 230 -16.61 -12.81 17.56
C LYS A 230 -17.06 -12.64 19.03
N ASP A 231 -17.72 -11.53 19.35
CA ASP A 231 -18.02 -11.13 20.73
C ASP A 231 -19.45 -10.58 20.92
N GLY A 232 -20.29 -10.70 19.89
CA GLY A 232 -21.68 -10.25 19.92
C GLY A 232 -21.83 -8.74 20.01
N HIS A 233 -20.77 -7.96 19.79
CA HIS A 233 -20.84 -6.49 19.76
C HIS A 233 -21.77 -6.03 18.64
N VAL A 234 -22.65 -5.07 18.96
CA VAL A 234 -23.63 -4.51 18.03
C VAL A 234 -23.53 -3.00 18.00
N ASP A 235 -23.41 -2.46 16.79
CA ASP A 235 -23.57 -1.04 16.54
C ASP A 235 -24.86 -0.79 15.75
N ILE A 236 -25.68 0.13 16.26
CA ILE A 236 -26.98 0.50 15.69
C ILE A 236 -26.99 2.00 15.44
N PHE A 237 -26.89 2.36 14.18
CA PHE A 237 -26.79 3.75 13.73
C PHE A 237 -27.97 4.11 12.84
N LYS A 238 -28.48 5.34 12.94
CA LYS A 238 -29.45 5.88 11.99
C LYS A 238 -28.87 5.82 10.57
N TYR A 239 -29.73 5.51 9.61
CA TYR A 239 -29.39 5.43 8.19
C TYR A 239 -30.29 6.37 7.39
N ASP A 240 -29.82 7.57 7.08
CA ASP A 240 -30.58 8.59 6.35
C ASP A 240 -30.50 8.45 4.81
N GLY A 241 -29.72 7.48 4.32
CA GLY A 241 -29.49 7.25 2.88
C GLY A 241 -28.52 8.24 2.23
N SER A 242 -27.96 9.17 2.99
CA SER A 242 -26.94 10.09 2.51
C SER A 242 -25.59 9.36 2.44
N PRO A 243 -24.72 9.68 1.45
CA PRO A 243 -23.33 9.25 1.49
C PRO A 243 -22.62 10.08 2.58
N ASP A 244 -22.79 9.65 3.82
CA ASP A 244 -22.37 10.29 5.08
C ASP A 244 -20.86 10.57 5.22
N MET A 245 -20.07 10.31 4.18
CA MET A 245 -18.62 10.33 4.23
C MET A 245 -18.06 11.51 3.44
N PRO A 246 -17.33 12.41 4.11
CA PRO A 246 -16.60 13.45 3.41
C PRO A 246 -15.60 12.88 2.40
N LEU A 247 -15.36 13.59 1.31
CA LEU A 247 -14.55 13.13 0.18
C LEU A 247 -13.15 12.63 0.59
N ARG A 248 -12.46 13.34 1.50
CA ARG A 248 -11.17 12.91 2.05
C ARG A 248 -11.28 11.58 2.78
N GLY A 249 -12.29 11.42 3.64
CA GLY A 249 -12.53 10.18 4.39
C GLY A 249 -12.82 9.01 3.45
N PHE A 250 -13.63 9.26 2.41
CA PHE A 250 -13.93 8.28 1.38
C PHE A 250 -12.68 7.79 0.67
N PHE A 251 -11.87 8.69 0.15
CA PHE A 251 -10.67 8.31 -0.59
C PHE A 251 -9.61 7.61 0.27
N LEU A 252 -9.42 8.03 1.52
CA LEU A 252 -8.51 7.34 2.44
C LEU A 252 -9.01 5.93 2.77
N ARG A 253 -10.31 5.76 3.06
CA ARG A 253 -10.89 4.42 3.29
C ARG A 253 -10.84 3.55 2.05
N LEU A 254 -11.05 4.12 0.87
CA LEU A 254 -10.93 3.43 -0.41
C LEU A 254 -9.48 2.95 -0.62
N HIS A 255 -8.49 3.81 -0.38
CA HIS A 255 -7.07 3.49 -0.53
C HIS A 255 -6.63 2.32 0.36
N THR A 256 -7.10 2.25 1.60
CA THR A 256 -6.74 1.20 2.57
C THR A 256 -7.69 0.01 2.54
N SER A 257 -8.72 0.02 1.70
CA SER A 257 -9.70 -1.08 1.63
C SER A 257 -9.09 -2.30 0.95
N HIS A 258 -8.91 -3.39 1.69
CA HIS A 258 -8.36 -4.66 1.22
C HIS A 258 -9.23 -5.86 1.62
N GLY A 259 -9.03 -7.02 1.01
CA GLY A 259 -9.69 -8.29 1.37
C GLY A 259 -10.98 -8.58 0.60
N GLN A 260 -11.23 -9.88 0.39
CA GLN A 260 -12.32 -10.40 -0.43
C GLN A 260 -13.54 -10.74 0.44
N PRO A 261 -14.69 -10.04 0.29
CA PRO A 261 -15.91 -10.44 0.97
C PRO A 261 -16.45 -11.77 0.39
N PRO A 262 -17.28 -12.50 1.16
CA PRO A 262 -17.84 -13.78 0.72
C PRO A 262 -18.97 -13.63 -0.34
N THR A 263 -19.35 -12.41 -0.73
CA THR A 263 -20.48 -12.13 -1.63
C THR A 263 -20.16 -11.05 -2.65
N TRP A 264 -20.82 -11.07 -3.81
CA TRP A 264 -20.69 -10.07 -4.87
C TRP A 264 -21.32 -8.74 -4.48
N ASN A 265 -20.50 -7.83 -3.96
CA ASN A 265 -20.89 -6.48 -3.58
C ASN A 265 -19.85 -5.45 -4.07
N GLY A 266 -20.04 -4.17 -3.75
CA GLY A 266 -19.12 -3.08 -4.12
C GLY A 266 -17.65 -3.37 -3.79
N ARG A 267 -17.38 -4.06 -2.69
CA ARG A 267 -16.02 -4.43 -2.27
C ARG A 267 -15.42 -5.57 -3.11
N MET A 268 -16.23 -6.50 -3.65
CA MET A 268 -15.72 -7.46 -4.65
C MET A 268 -15.29 -6.76 -5.93
N TYR A 269 -16.11 -5.82 -6.43
CA TYR A 269 -15.74 -5.05 -7.62
C TYR A 269 -14.44 -4.28 -7.39
N TRP A 270 -14.30 -3.64 -6.21
CA TRP A 270 -13.05 -3.00 -5.81
C TRP A 270 -11.87 -3.98 -5.81
N SER A 271 -12.00 -5.16 -5.18
CA SER A 271 -10.95 -6.18 -5.18
C SER A 271 -10.53 -6.58 -6.59
N LEU A 272 -11.49 -6.77 -7.50
CA LEU A 272 -11.21 -7.11 -8.90
C LEU A 272 -10.44 -5.99 -9.62
N PHE A 273 -10.78 -4.72 -9.36
CA PHE A 273 -10.04 -3.59 -9.90
C PHE A 273 -8.61 -3.53 -9.37
N VAL A 274 -8.41 -3.78 -8.08
CA VAL A 274 -7.07 -3.84 -7.48
C VAL A 274 -6.24 -4.97 -8.11
N ASP A 275 -6.83 -6.15 -8.33
CA ASP A 275 -6.14 -7.27 -9.01
C ASP A 275 -5.76 -6.92 -10.46
N ALA A 276 -6.69 -6.32 -11.22
CA ALA A 276 -6.42 -5.87 -12.58
C ALA A 276 -5.31 -4.80 -12.62
N MET A 277 -5.30 -3.89 -11.65
CA MET A 277 -4.26 -2.87 -11.49
C MET A 277 -2.90 -3.51 -11.17
N ALA A 278 -2.85 -4.51 -10.28
CA ALA A 278 -1.62 -5.22 -9.96
C ALA A 278 -1.02 -5.92 -11.19
N ILE A 279 -1.85 -6.64 -11.95
CA ILE A 279 -1.44 -7.28 -13.21
C ILE A 279 -0.93 -6.24 -14.21
N ALA A 280 -1.63 -5.12 -14.35
CA ALA A 280 -1.24 -4.04 -15.25
C ALA A 280 0.09 -3.40 -14.82
N MET A 281 0.32 -3.15 -13.53
CA MET A 281 1.58 -2.58 -13.02
C MET A 281 2.78 -3.49 -13.29
N VAL A 282 2.64 -4.80 -13.03
CA VAL A 282 3.69 -5.78 -13.34
C VAL A 282 3.96 -5.81 -14.84
N THR A 283 2.91 -5.89 -15.66
CA THR A 283 3.01 -5.92 -17.12
C THR A 283 3.65 -4.64 -17.67
N TRP A 284 3.23 -3.47 -17.17
CA TRP A 284 3.76 -2.17 -17.55
C TRP A 284 5.25 -2.04 -17.21
N SER A 285 5.65 -2.50 -16.02
CA SER A 285 7.05 -2.52 -15.56
C SER A 285 7.93 -3.44 -16.41
N LEU A 286 7.49 -4.68 -16.66
CA LEU A 286 8.23 -5.65 -17.46
C LEU A 286 8.38 -5.20 -18.93
N THR A 287 7.30 -4.71 -19.52
CA THR A 287 7.33 -4.20 -20.90
C THR A 287 8.19 -2.94 -21.03
N GLY A 288 8.17 -2.06 -20.03
CA GLY A 288 9.05 -0.90 -19.94
C GLY A 288 10.53 -1.30 -19.90
N LEU A 289 10.88 -2.29 -19.06
CA LEU A 289 12.23 -2.82 -18.95
C LEU A 289 12.71 -3.45 -20.27
N LEU A 290 11.85 -4.26 -20.90
CA LEU A 290 12.15 -4.87 -22.20
C LEU A 290 12.41 -3.81 -23.28
N MET A 291 11.56 -2.78 -23.37
CA MET A 291 11.73 -1.71 -24.36
C MET A 291 12.96 -0.85 -24.08
N TRP A 292 13.19 -0.46 -22.83
CA TRP A 292 14.39 0.29 -22.44
C TRP A 292 15.66 -0.48 -22.79
N TRP A 293 15.68 -1.80 -22.54
CA TRP A 293 16.81 -2.65 -22.90
C TRP A 293 17.09 -2.64 -24.40
N GLN A 294 16.15 -2.32 -25.28
CA GLN A 294 16.42 -2.24 -26.72
C GLN A 294 17.12 -0.95 -27.15
N ILE A 295 16.95 0.13 -26.38
CA ILE A 295 17.50 1.45 -26.71
C ILE A 295 18.99 1.47 -26.32
N LYS A 296 19.85 1.00 -27.24
CA LYS A 296 21.30 0.86 -27.03
C LYS A 296 21.96 2.11 -26.42
N ARG A 297 21.51 3.30 -26.83
CA ARG A 297 22.05 4.60 -26.38
C ARG A 297 21.83 4.85 -24.88
N THR A 298 20.70 4.44 -24.31
CA THR A 298 20.32 4.75 -22.92
C THR A 298 20.55 3.59 -21.95
N ARG A 299 21.09 2.45 -22.41
CA ARG A 299 21.35 1.26 -21.56
C ARG A 299 22.30 1.52 -20.41
N ARG A 300 23.39 2.27 -20.62
CA ARG A 300 24.36 2.54 -19.55
C ARG A 300 23.74 3.39 -18.45
N ILE A 301 23.08 4.49 -18.83
CA ILE A 301 22.41 5.39 -17.90
C ILE A 301 21.31 4.65 -17.14
N GLY A 302 20.44 3.92 -17.85
CA GLY A 302 19.38 3.19 -17.17
C GLY A 302 19.88 2.06 -16.28
N PHE A 303 21.05 1.45 -16.56
CA PHE A 303 21.65 0.47 -15.68
C PHE A 303 22.11 1.12 -14.37
N VAL A 304 22.72 2.32 -14.45
CA VAL A 304 23.08 3.11 -13.25
C VAL A 304 21.84 3.45 -12.44
N VAL A 305 20.77 3.91 -13.09
CA VAL A 305 19.49 4.23 -12.43
C VAL A 305 18.89 2.97 -11.77
N LEU A 306 18.85 1.85 -12.47
CA LEU A 306 18.32 0.59 -11.94
C LEU A 306 19.15 0.09 -10.76
N ALA A 307 20.49 0.11 -10.86
CA ALA A 307 21.38 -0.29 -9.78
C ALA A 307 21.21 0.61 -8.54
N THR A 308 21.07 1.93 -8.74
CA THR A 308 20.79 2.88 -7.66
C THR A 308 19.45 2.60 -7.00
N SER A 309 18.40 2.31 -7.79
CA SER A 309 17.08 1.96 -7.28
C SER A 309 17.11 0.68 -6.43
N VAL A 310 17.78 -0.38 -6.91
CA VAL A 310 17.93 -1.63 -6.18
C VAL A 310 18.75 -1.44 -4.90
N GLY A 311 19.84 -0.67 -4.96
CA GLY A 311 20.65 -0.34 -3.79
C GLY A 311 19.87 0.43 -2.73
N THR A 312 19.07 1.42 -3.14
CA THR A 312 18.22 2.20 -2.22
C THR A 312 17.14 1.31 -1.58
N ALA A 313 16.50 0.44 -2.36
CA ALA A 313 15.49 -0.50 -1.84
C ALA A 313 16.10 -1.49 -0.82
N ALA A 314 17.28 -2.04 -1.11
CA ALA A 314 17.99 -2.92 -0.19
C ALA A 314 18.37 -2.21 1.10
N LEU A 315 18.92 -0.99 1.01
CA LEU A 315 19.26 -0.18 2.18
C LEU A 315 18.02 0.05 3.06
N MET A 316 16.90 0.45 2.47
CA MET A 316 15.65 0.68 3.19
C MET A 316 15.12 -0.61 3.84
N TYR A 317 15.18 -1.75 3.14
CA TYR A 317 14.77 -3.05 3.68
C TYR A 317 15.58 -3.41 4.94
N PHE A 318 16.90 -3.34 4.88
CA PHE A 318 17.75 -3.66 6.04
C PHE A 318 17.56 -2.66 7.19
N ALA A 319 17.43 -1.37 6.88
CA ALA A 319 17.16 -0.34 7.88
C ALA A 319 15.84 -0.58 8.62
N MET A 320 14.76 -0.90 7.90
CA MET A 320 13.44 -1.16 8.49
C MET A 320 13.38 -2.49 9.24
N GLN A 321 14.05 -3.54 8.74
CA GLN A 321 14.17 -4.80 9.49
C GLN A 321 14.89 -4.58 10.82
N ASN A 322 15.99 -3.83 10.82
CA ASN A 322 16.71 -3.50 12.05
C ASN A 322 15.83 -2.67 13.01
N PHE A 323 15.13 -1.67 12.50
CA PHE A 323 14.21 -0.84 13.29
C PHE A 323 13.12 -1.69 13.95
N TYR A 324 12.43 -2.56 13.20
CA TYR A 324 11.39 -3.41 13.79
C TYR A 324 11.94 -4.41 14.79
N ALA A 325 13.10 -5.02 14.50
CA ALA A 325 13.72 -5.99 15.40
C ALA A 325 14.17 -5.37 16.73
N SER A 326 14.52 -4.09 16.74
CA SER A 326 14.95 -3.37 17.94
C SER A 326 13.80 -2.69 18.70
N ASN A 327 12.73 -2.28 18.01
CA ASN A 327 11.72 -1.39 18.60
C ASN A 327 10.27 -1.91 18.64
N MET A 328 9.88 -2.94 17.88
CA MET A 328 8.45 -3.26 17.65
C MET A 328 8.06 -4.75 17.68
N LEU A 329 8.99 -5.68 17.88
CA LEU A 329 8.69 -7.12 17.89
C LEU A 329 7.95 -7.60 19.14
#